data_AF-A0A838SRK0-F1
#
_entry.id   AF-A0A838SRK0-F1
#
_cell.length_a   1.000
_cell.length_b   1.000
_cell.length_c   1.000
_cell.angle_alpha   90.00
_cell.angle_beta   90.00
_cell.angle_gamma   90.00
#
_symmetry.space_group_name_H-M   'P 1'
#
loop_
_entity.id
_entity.type
_entity.pdbx_description
1 polymer ?
#
loop_
_entity_poly.entity_id
_entity_poly.type
_entity_poly.pdbx_seq_one_letter_code
_entity_poly.pdbx_strand_id
1 'polypeptide(L)'
;MLNASAATHLLNRLLRDAAAGRFPSPDGAVAVVGQPPGRLAAVVAFTASHVVAADVDPDEVRARLAPGDLSAPLSTAFLAWLGQRIGWAAGSLDAVLVAPSTGRSGGELLMPITAWDHPRVLRAHRYRSDLRLLSDRQRRAVVVIGRGLAGRWEVSLEIDPSHRGAGLGRALLTAARGVLPRGEPLFAQVAPGNAASLRTFTAAGFVPIGAEVLFADPRRMTSSSRAAQDTTQSGHRRTTGAV
;
A
#
# COMPACT_ATOMS: atom_id res chain seq x y z
N MET A 1 -8.62 10.95 10.29
CA MET A 1 -7.34 11.65 10.53
C MET A 1 -6.23 10.60 10.65
N LEU A 2 -4.99 10.87 10.21
CA LEU A 2 -3.87 9.99 10.54
C LEU A 2 -3.79 9.83 12.06
N ASN A 3 -3.55 8.62 12.56
CA ASN A 3 -3.19 8.44 13.97
C ASN A 3 -1.89 9.24 14.24
N ALA A 4 -1.86 10.04 15.31
CA ALA A 4 -0.72 10.88 15.67
C ALA A 4 0.60 10.11 15.71
N SER A 5 0.57 8.87 16.24
CA SER A 5 1.75 8.00 16.29
C SER A 5 2.30 7.62 14.90
N ALA A 6 1.42 7.47 13.90
CA ALA A 6 1.84 7.17 12.52
C ALA A 6 2.42 8.42 11.84
N ALA A 7 1.86 9.60 12.10
CA ALA A 7 2.36 10.87 11.55
C ALA A 7 3.74 11.24 12.12
N THR A 8 4.05 10.88 13.36
CA THR A 8 5.35 11.13 14.00
C THR A 8 6.40 10.05 13.72
N HIS A 9 6.02 8.95 13.07
CA HIS A 9 6.94 7.84 12.78
C HIS A 9 8.01 8.25 11.74
N LEU A 10 9.28 7.86 11.95
CA LEU A 10 10.37 8.26 11.04
C LEU A 10 10.10 7.82 9.60
N LEU A 11 9.63 6.59 9.40
CA LEU A 11 9.29 6.11 8.06
C LEU A 11 8.22 6.96 7.35
N ASN A 12 7.22 7.47 8.08
CA ASN A 12 6.19 8.34 7.48
C ASN A 12 6.82 9.63 6.97
N ARG A 13 7.70 10.25 7.76
CA ARG A 13 8.44 11.46 7.38
C ARG A 13 9.27 11.23 6.13
N LEU A 14 10.10 10.17 6.11
CA LEU A 14 10.95 9.84 4.97
C LEU A 14 10.13 9.61 3.69
N LEU A 15 9.01 8.90 3.77
CA LEU A 15 8.13 8.69 2.62
C LEU A 15 7.47 9.99 2.13
N ARG A 16 7.06 10.88 3.06
CA ARG A 16 6.51 12.20 2.72
C ARG A 16 7.56 13.13 2.11
N ASP A 17 8.79 13.10 2.62
CA ASP A 17 9.91 13.87 2.09
C ASP A 17 10.28 13.37 0.68
N ALA A 18 10.40 12.05 0.49
CA ALA A 18 10.66 11.47 -0.82
C ALA A 18 9.54 11.80 -1.83
N ALA A 19 8.28 11.80 -1.39
CA ALA A 19 7.15 12.25 -2.22
C ALA A 19 7.23 13.73 -2.62
N ALA A 20 7.94 14.55 -1.84
CA ALA A 20 8.25 15.94 -2.15
C ALA A 20 9.61 16.12 -2.85
N GLY A 21 10.26 15.04 -3.27
CA GLY A 21 11.57 15.06 -3.95
C GLY A 21 12.77 15.24 -3.02
N ARG A 22 12.59 15.16 -1.70
CA ARG A 22 13.66 15.22 -0.70
C ARG A 22 13.99 13.80 -0.25
N PHE A 23 15.08 13.26 -0.78
CA PHE A 23 15.50 11.88 -0.47
C PHE A 23 16.52 11.85 0.67
N PRO A 24 16.64 10.71 1.38
CA PRO A 24 17.79 10.46 2.24
C PRO A 24 19.11 10.57 1.47
N SER A 25 20.19 10.84 2.20
CA SER A 25 21.55 10.79 1.64
C SER A 25 21.83 9.41 1.04
N PRO A 26 22.41 9.32 -0.18
CA PRO A 26 22.73 8.06 -0.84
C PRO A 26 24.09 7.51 -0.35
N ASP A 27 24.23 7.31 0.96
CA ASP A 27 25.48 6.94 1.65
C ASP A 27 25.62 5.43 1.93
N GLY A 28 24.68 4.63 1.46
CA GLY A 28 24.60 3.19 1.72
C GLY A 28 24.06 2.84 3.10
N ALA A 29 23.61 3.80 3.90
CA ALA A 29 23.14 3.55 5.25
C ALA A 29 21.85 2.72 5.28
N VAL A 30 21.72 1.94 6.36
CA VAL A 30 20.52 1.17 6.69
C VAL A 30 20.02 1.68 8.04
N ALA A 31 18.96 2.47 8.02
CA ALA A 31 18.29 2.92 9.23
C ALA A 31 17.37 1.80 9.76
N VAL A 32 17.53 1.40 11.01
CA VAL A 32 16.62 0.48 11.68
C VAL A 32 15.71 1.31 12.60
N VAL A 33 14.41 1.20 12.36
CA VAL A 33 13.38 1.90 13.14
C VAL A 33 12.33 0.90 13.61
N GLY A 34 11.67 1.21 14.72
CA GLY A 34 10.54 0.41 15.19
C GLY A 34 9.46 0.25 14.13
N GLN A 35 8.60 -0.75 14.33
CA GLN A 35 7.51 -0.99 13.41
C GLN A 35 6.53 0.19 13.41
N PRO A 36 6.10 0.67 12.22
CA PRO A 36 5.08 1.71 12.17
C PRO A 36 3.75 1.19 12.77
N PRO A 37 2.92 2.08 13.36
CA PRO A 37 1.62 1.68 13.87
C PRO A 37 0.77 1.02 12.78
N GLY A 38 0.15 -0.10 13.14
CA GLY A 38 -0.71 -0.85 12.22
C GLY A 38 -0.33 -2.32 12.16
N ARG A 39 -0.30 -2.87 10.95
CA ARG A 39 -0.20 -4.32 10.68
C ARG A 39 0.96 -4.68 9.75
N LEU A 40 1.86 -3.73 9.50
CA LEU A 40 2.92 -3.85 8.51
C LEU A 40 4.28 -3.53 9.11
N ALA A 41 5.24 -4.41 8.86
CA ALA A 41 6.66 -4.10 8.87
C ALA A 41 7.16 -4.01 7.41
N ALA A 42 8.30 -3.37 7.19
CA ALA A 42 8.82 -3.19 5.84
C ALA A 42 10.34 -3.10 5.78
N VAL A 43 10.88 -3.46 4.62
CA VAL A 43 12.18 -2.94 4.18
C VAL A 43 11.91 -2.00 3.01
N VAL A 44 12.37 -0.76 3.11
CA VAL A 44 12.20 0.27 2.08
C VAL A 44 13.58 0.67 1.57
N ALA A 45 13.73 0.74 0.25
CA ALA A 45 14.93 1.20 -0.41
C ALA A 45 14.64 2.50 -1.17
N PHE A 46 15.45 3.51 -0.90
CA PHE A 46 15.68 4.69 -1.74
C PHE A 46 17.00 4.50 -2.50
N THR A 47 17.42 5.50 -3.28
CA THR A 47 18.71 5.48 -3.94
C THR A 47 19.84 5.36 -2.92
N ALA A 48 20.50 4.20 -2.89
CA ALA A 48 21.61 3.88 -1.98
C ALA A 48 21.32 4.24 -0.51
N SER A 49 20.08 4.08 -0.05
CA SER A 49 19.69 4.30 1.35
C SER A 49 18.50 3.41 1.69
N HIS A 50 18.54 2.78 2.86
CA HIS A 50 17.57 1.75 3.23
C HIS A 50 16.98 2.01 4.61
N VAL A 51 15.74 1.56 4.79
CA VAL A 51 15.05 1.60 6.08
C VAL A 51 14.48 0.21 6.37
N VAL A 52 14.89 -0.39 7.47
CA VAL A 52 14.24 -1.56 8.07
C VAL A 52 13.29 -1.04 9.13
N ALA A 53 11.99 -1.12 8.87
CA ALA A 53 10.93 -0.66 9.76
C ALA A 53 10.22 -1.86 10.38
N ALA A 54 10.78 -2.36 11.46
CA ALA A 54 10.36 -3.56 12.16
C ALA A 54 10.85 -3.54 13.61
N ASP A 55 10.15 -4.23 14.51
CA ASP A 55 10.58 -4.41 15.90
C ASP A 55 11.67 -5.50 15.97
N VAL A 56 12.88 -5.14 15.54
CA VAL A 56 14.08 -5.98 15.52
C VAL A 56 15.27 -5.20 16.06
N ASP A 57 16.21 -5.90 16.70
CA ASP A 57 17.44 -5.29 17.21
C ASP A 57 18.29 -4.72 16.05
N PRO A 58 18.66 -3.43 16.07
CA PRO A 58 19.55 -2.84 15.08
C PRO A 58 20.91 -3.53 14.94
N ASP A 59 21.47 -4.08 16.02
CA ASP A 59 22.77 -4.76 15.98
C ASP A 59 22.67 -6.11 15.25
N GLU A 60 21.56 -6.83 15.42
CA GLU A 60 21.28 -8.04 14.64
C GLU A 60 21.18 -7.73 13.15
N VAL A 61 20.52 -6.62 12.77
CA VAL A 61 20.41 -6.20 11.37
C VAL A 61 21.80 -5.86 10.80
N ARG A 62 22.60 -5.06 11.51
CA ARG A 62 23.95 -4.68 11.06
C ARG A 62 24.86 -5.89 10.89
N ALA A 63 24.77 -6.86 11.80
CA ALA A 63 25.56 -8.10 11.71
C ALA A 63 25.24 -8.95 10.47
N ARG A 64 24.10 -8.72 9.80
CA ARG A 64 23.71 -9.44 8.58
C ARG A 64 23.99 -8.70 7.28
N LEU A 65 24.38 -7.44 7.35
CA LEU A 65 24.58 -6.59 6.18
C LEU A 65 26.05 -6.26 6.06
N ALA A 66 26.68 -6.74 4.99
CA ALA A 66 28.05 -6.36 4.68
C ALA A 66 28.12 -4.85 4.39
N PRO A 67 29.08 -4.11 4.97
CA PRO A 67 29.24 -2.69 4.68
C PRO A 67 29.40 -2.44 3.18
N GLY A 68 28.65 -1.48 2.64
CA GLY A 68 28.72 -1.10 1.23
C GLY A 68 27.94 -1.98 0.24
N ASP A 69 27.35 -3.10 0.68
CA ASP A 69 26.47 -3.91 -0.17
C ASP A 69 25.07 -3.28 -0.24
N LEU A 70 24.85 -2.47 -1.28
CA LEU A 70 23.57 -1.80 -1.52
C LEU A 70 22.43 -2.77 -1.89
N SER A 71 22.75 -4.01 -2.29
CA SER A 71 21.75 -5.01 -2.67
C SER A 71 21.27 -5.86 -1.49
N ALA A 72 22.11 -6.00 -0.46
CA ALA A 72 21.87 -6.89 0.67
C ALA A 72 20.52 -6.66 1.39
N PRO A 73 20.06 -5.41 1.65
CA PRO A 73 18.82 -5.19 2.40
C PRO A 73 17.54 -5.69 1.69
N LEU A 74 17.54 -5.77 0.37
CA LEU A 74 16.43 -6.33 -0.42
C LEU A 74 16.75 -7.72 -0.97
N SER A 75 17.86 -8.32 -0.55
CA SER A 75 18.21 -9.69 -0.96
C SER A 75 17.24 -10.70 -0.37
N THR A 76 17.00 -11.79 -1.10
CA THR A 76 16.17 -12.90 -0.63
C THR A 76 16.65 -13.45 0.72
N ALA A 77 17.97 -13.53 0.93
CA ALA A 77 18.56 -14.02 2.17
C ALA A 77 18.22 -13.14 3.38
N PHE A 78 18.39 -11.82 3.24
CA PHE A 78 18.07 -10.88 4.31
C PHE A 78 16.57 -10.84 4.60
N LEU A 79 15.73 -10.77 3.55
CA LEU A 79 14.28 -10.71 3.69
C LEU A 79 13.71 -11.99 4.34
N ALA A 80 14.25 -13.16 3.98
CA ALA A 80 13.87 -14.42 4.61
C ALA A 80 14.26 -14.46 6.09
N TRP A 81 15.48 -14.03 6.43
CA TRP A 81 15.93 -13.94 7.82
C TRP A 81 15.06 -12.96 8.64
N LEU A 82 14.83 -11.76 8.13
CA LEU A 82 14.00 -10.77 8.83
C LEU A 82 12.60 -11.31 9.06
N GLY A 83 12.02 -11.97 8.05
CA GLY A 83 10.71 -12.59 8.15
C GLY A 83 10.64 -13.69 9.23
N GLN A 84 11.68 -14.53 9.34
CA GLN A 84 11.80 -15.50 10.43
C GLN A 84 11.91 -14.79 11.80
N ARG A 85 12.69 -13.71 11.87
CA ARG A 85 12.95 -12.99 13.12
C ARG A 85 11.70 -12.34 13.71
N ILE A 86 10.82 -11.80 12.85
CA ILE A 86 9.57 -11.15 13.25
C ILE A 86 8.34 -12.08 13.15
N GLY A 87 8.52 -13.28 12.60
CA GLY A 87 7.47 -14.29 12.43
C GLY A 87 6.50 -14.04 11.28
N TRP A 88 6.82 -13.14 10.33
CA TRP A 88 5.95 -12.77 9.21
C TRP A 88 6.62 -13.05 7.86
N ALA A 89 5.86 -13.51 6.88
CA ALA A 89 6.39 -13.77 5.54
C ALA A 89 6.64 -12.45 4.79
N ALA A 90 7.75 -12.39 4.05
CA ALA A 90 8.02 -11.34 3.10
C ALA A 90 6.99 -11.34 1.96
N GLY A 91 6.53 -10.15 1.58
CA GLY A 91 5.65 -9.94 0.43
C GLY A 91 6.40 -9.83 -0.89
N SER A 92 5.73 -9.20 -1.86
CA SER A 92 6.34 -8.85 -3.15
C SER A 92 7.35 -7.71 -2.97
N LEU A 93 8.43 -7.75 -3.75
CA LEU A 93 9.25 -6.57 -4.01
C LEU A 93 8.50 -5.70 -5.01
N ASP A 94 8.09 -4.51 -4.57
CA ASP A 94 7.31 -3.58 -5.36
C ASP A 94 8.08 -2.27 -5.54
N ALA A 95 8.05 -1.71 -6.75
CA ALA A 95 8.41 -0.32 -6.96
C ALA A 95 7.36 0.57 -6.27
N VAL A 96 7.84 1.60 -5.59
CA VAL A 96 7.00 2.61 -4.93
C VAL A 96 6.90 3.82 -5.84
N LEU A 97 5.68 4.15 -6.24
CA LEU A 97 5.39 5.32 -7.05
C LEU A 97 4.52 6.30 -6.27
N VAL A 98 4.58 7.58 -6.62
CA VAL A 98 3.78 8.62 -5.97
C VAL A 98 3.31 9.67 -6.96
N ALA A 99 2.12 10.21 -6.73
CA ALA A 99 1.62 11.41 -7.39
C ALA A 99 0.98 12.35 -6.35
N PRO A 100 1.08 13.68 -6.53
CA PRO A 100 0.32 14.61 -5.71
C PRO A 100 -1.18 14.49 -6.03
N SER A 101 -1.99 14.47 -4.99
CA SER A 101 -3.44 14.58 -5.11
C SER A 101 -3.82 15.98 -5.60
N THR A 102 -4.80 16.05 -6.48
CA THR A 102 -5.23 17.30 -7.11
C THR A 102 -6.33 18.00 -6.33
N GLY A 103 -7.08 17.27 -5.50
CA GLY A 103 -8.26 17.76 -4.77
C GLY A 103 -9.44 18.18 -5.67
N ARG A 104 -9.30 18.02 -6.99
CA ARG A 104 -10.37 18.27 -7.95
C ARG A 104 -11.19 17.00 -8.01
N SER A 105 -12.52 17.07 -7.84
CA SER A 105 -13.36 15.86 -7.93
C SER A 105 -13.00 15.10 -9.22
N GLY A 106 -12.85 13.77 -9.13
CA GLY A 106 -12.44 12.92 -10.26
C GLY A 106 -13.44 12.88 -11.42
N GLY A 107 -14.40 13.81 -11.47
CA GLY A 107 -15.56 13.81 -12.33
C GLY A 107 -16.50 12.64 -12.06
N GLU A 108 -17.37 12.35 -13.02
CA GLU A 108 -18.28 11.19 -13.01
C GLU A 108 -17.58 9.85 -13.29
N LEU A 109 -16.25 9.86 -13.50
CA LEU A 109 -15.48 8.67 -13.88
C LEU A 109 -15.29 7.68 -12.73
N LEU A 110 -15.32 8.14 -11.47
CA LEU A 110 -15.18 7.30 -10.29
C LEU A 110 -16.34 7.52 -9.33
N MET A 111 -17.06 6.44 -9.05
CA MET A 111 -18.17 6.40 -8.12
C MET A 111 -17.82 5.55 -6.90
N PRO A 112 -18.15 6.01 -5.68
CA PRO A 112 -18.09 5.16 -4.49
C PRO A 112 -18.93 3.91 -4.64
N ILE A 113 -18.40 2.79 -4.16
CA ILE A 113 -19.13 1.53 -4.00
C ILE A 113 -18.99 1.06 -2.54
N THR A 114 -20.02 0.41 -2.02
CA THR A 114 -20.07 -0.02 -0.62
C THR A 114 -19.33 -1.33 -0.37
N ALA A 115 -19.47 -2.28 -1.29
CA ALA A 115 -18.81 -3.57 -1.25
C ALA A 115 -18.64 -4.13 -2.67
N TRP A 116 -17.58 -4.92 -2.84
CA TRP A 116 -17.37 -5.73 -4.03
C TRP A 116 -16.55 -6.95 -3.63
N ASP A 117 -17.12 -8.14 -3.78
CA ASP A 117 -16.35 -9.37 -3.66
C ASP A 117 -15.40 -9.50 -4.86
N HIS A 118 -14.17 -9.03 -4.65
CA HIS A 118 -13.17 -8.97 -5.68
C HIS A 118 -11.78 -9.20 -5.05
N PRO A 119 -10.91 -10.06 -5.64
CA PRO A 119 -9.60 -10.39 -5.07
C PRO A 119 -8.74 -9.16 -4.72
N ARG A 120 -8.82 -8.09 -5.53
CA ARG A 120 -8.17 -6.79 -5.26
C ARG A 120 -8.65 -6.12 -3.97
N VAL A 121 -9.94 -6.19 -3.65
CA VAL A 121 -10.53 -5.60 -2.43
C VAL A 121 -10.08 -6.41 -1.21
N LEU A 122 -10.18 -7.74 -1.28
CA LEU A 122 -9.69 -8.64 -0.23
C LEU A 122 -8.19 -8.41 0.05
N ARG A 123 -7.38 -8.28 -1.01
CA ARG A 123 -5.96 -7.94 -0.88
C ARG A 123 -5.78 -6.57 -0.22
N ALA A 124 -6.55 -5.54 -0.60
CA ALA A 124 -6.41 -4.22 -0.01
C ALA A 124 -6.69 -4.21 1.50
N HIS A 125 -7.67 -4.97 1.99
CA HIS A 125 -7.93 -5.13 3.43
C HIS A 125 -6.76 -5.72 4.21
N ARG A 126 -5.95 -6.58 3.56
CA ARG A 126 -4.75 -7.17 4.18
C ARG A 126 -3.66 -6.13 4.47
N TYR A 127 -3.53 -5.11 3.63
CA TYR A 127 -2.41 -4.16 3.71
C TYR A 127 -2.81 -2.75 4.14
N ARG A 128 -4.11 -2.43 4.16
CA ARG A 128 -4.58 -1.06 4.36
C ARG A 128 -5.76 -0.97 5.33
N SER A 129 -5.95 0.20 5.91
CA SER A 129 -7.17 0.61 6.63
C SER A 129 -7.88 1.74 5.88
N ASP A 130 -9.04 2.18 6.38
CA ASP A 130 -9.78 3.34 5.87
C ASP A 130 -10.02 3.29 4.36
N LEU A 131 -10.47 2.11 3.89
CA LEU A 131 -10.65 1.87 2.46
C LEU A 131 -11.78 2.72 1.90
N ARG A 132 -11.52 3.26 0.72
CA ARG A 132 -12.49 3.85 -0.21
C ARG A 132 -12.49 2.98 -1.45
N LEU A 133 -13.60 2.30 -1.67
CA LEU A 133 -13.82 1.49 -2.86
C LEU A 133 -14.51 2.36 -3.90
N LEU A 134 -13.94 2.38 -5.10
CA LEU A 134 -14.40 3.19 -6.22
C LEU A 134 -14.46 2.32 -7.46
N SER A 135 -15.37 2.66 -8.37
CA SER A 135 -15.47 2.00 -9.67
C SER A 135 -15.93 2.99 -10.73
N ASP A 136 -15.70 2.67 -12.00
CA ASP A 136 -16.35 3.39 -13.08
C ASP A 136 -17.84 3.02 -13.16
N ARG A 137 -18.63 3.83 -13.87
CA ARG A 137 -20.10 3.65 -13.97
C ARG A 137 -20.51 2.25 -14.45
N GLN A 138 -19.70 1.63 -15.31
CA GLN A 138 -19.98 0.32 -15.90
C GLN A 138 -19.40 -0.85 -15.08
N ARG A 139 -18.78 -0.59 -13.92
CA ARG A 139 -18.14 -1.60 -13.08
C ARG A 139 -17.13 -2.48 -13.82
N ARG A 140 -16.36 -1.89 -14.73
CA ARG A 140 -15.28 -2.55 -15.48
C ARG A 140 -13.97 -2.58 -14.71
N ALA A 141 -13.84 -1.74 -13.69
CA ALA A 141 -12.62 -1.65 -12.91
C ALA A 141 -12.92 -1.34 -11.44
N VAL A 142 -12.05 -1.82 -10.55
CA VAL A 142 -12.05 -1.45 -9.14
C VAL A 142 -10.82 -0.61 -8.82
N VAL A 143 -11.05 0.56 -8.23
CA VAL A 143 -10.02 1.42 -7.66
C VAL A 143 -10.18 1.40 -6.15
N VAL A 144 -9.11 1.09 -5.43
CA VAL A 144 -9.11 1.05 -3.98
C VAL A 144 -8.10 2.05 -3.47
N ILE A 145 -8.56 3.01 -2.65
CA ILE A 145 -7.70 3.96 -1.93
C ILE A 145 -7.78 3.65 -0.44
N GLY A 146 -6.66 3.66 0.28
CA GLY A 146 -6.64 3.41 1.72
C GLY A 146 -5.34 3.83 2.39
N ARG A 147 -5.28 3.70 3.71
CA ARG A 147 -4.10 3.98 4.52
C ARG A 147 -3.23 2.73 4.63
N GLY A 148 -2.06 2.74 4.01
CA GLY A 148 -1.12 1.62 3.98
C GLY A 148 0.07 1.79 4.94
N LEU A 149 1.27 1.46 4.45
CA LEU A 149 2.51 1.51 5.23
C LEU A 149 2.70 2.88 5.89
N ALA A 150 2.99 2.87 7.19
CA ALA A 150 3.15 4.07 8.01
C ALA A 150 1.99 5.08 7.88
N GLY A 151 0.78 4.62 7.56
CA GLY A 151 -0.40 5.47 7.39
C GLY A 151 -0.40 6.33 6.12
N ARG A 152 0.48 6.10 5.15
CA ARG A 152 0.45 6.84 3.88
C ARG A 152 -0.81 6.47 3.07
N TRP A 153 -1.32 7.40 2.27
CA TRP A 153 -2.42 7.09 1.35
C TRP A 153 -1.90 6.28 0.16
N GLU A 154 -2.58 5.19 -0.18
CA GLU A 154 -2.20 4.31 -1.27
C GLU A 154 -3.38 4.02 -2.18
N VAL A 155 -3.13 3.96 -3.48
CA VAL A 155 -4.11 3.54 -4.50
C VAL A 155 -3.69 2.22 -5.13
N SER A 156 -4.68 1.41 -5.51
CA SER A 156 -4.52 0.28 -6.41
C SER A 156 -5.69 0.18 -7.37
N LEU A 157 -5.45 -0.43 -8.53
CA LEU A 157 -6.42 -0.58 -9.61
C LEU A 157 -6.40 -2.03 -10.10
N GLU A 158 -7.57 -2.59 -10.39
CA GLU A 158 -7.72 -3.75 -11.26
C GLU A 158 -8.74 -3.41 -12.35
N ILE A 159 -8.45 -3.79 -13.60
CA ILE A 159 -9.36 -3.65 -14.73
C ILE A 159 -9.74 -5.06 -15.20
N ASP A 160 -11.02 -5.27 -15.45
CA ASP A 160 -11.54 -6.46 -16.12
C ASP A 160 -10.70 -6.75 -17.39
N PRO A 161 -10.20 -7.99 -17.57
CA PRO A 161 -9.40 -8.36 -18.72
C PRO A 161 -9.96 -7.94 -20.08
N SER A 162 -11.28 -8.01 -20.27
CA SER A 162 -11.96 -7.67 -21.52
C SER A 162 -11.95 -6.18 -21.86
N HIS A 163 -11.59 -5.31 -20.89
CA HIS A 163 -11.59 -3.85 -21.03
C HIS A 163 -10.19 -3.23 -20.97
N ARG A 164 -9.14 -4.06 -21.05
CA ARG A 164 -7.74 -3.60 -21.05
C ARG A 164 -7.33 -3.03 -22.41
N GLY A 165 -6.23 -2.28 -22.45
CA GLY A 165 -5.68 -1.72 -23.69
C GLY A 165 -6.35 -0.45 -24.22
N ALA A 166 -7.54 -0.08 -23.72
CA ALA A 166 -8.28 1.11 -24.17
C ALA A 166 -7.98 2.39 -23.37
N GLY A 167 -6.90 2.43 -22.58
CA GLY A 167 -6.52 3.61 -21.79
C GLY A 167 -7.35 3.87 -20.52
N LEU A 168 -8.33 3.00 -20.21
CA LEU A 168 -9.20 3.13 -19.02
C LEU A 168 -8.40 3.27 -17.72
N GLY A 169 -7.34 2.48 -17.53
CA GLY A 169 -6.55 2.53 -16.31
C GLY A 169 -5.89 3.88 -16.05
N ARG A 170 -5.36 4.51 -17.10
CA ARG A 170 -4.77 5.86 -17.01
C ARG A 170 -5.82 6.88 -16.63
N ALA A 171 -7.00 6.81 -17.23
CA ALA A 171 -8.12 7.72 -16.93
C ALA A 171 -8.55 7.58 -15.47
N LEU A 172 -8.75 6.35 -14.98
CA LEU A 172 -9.18 6.09 -13.61
C LEU A 172 -8.13 6.49 -12.57
N LEU A 173 -6.84 6.24 -12.82
CA LEU A 173 -5.77 6.70 -11.91
C LEU A 173 -5.63 8.23 -11.90
N THR A 174 -5.87 8.88 -13.03
CA THR A 174 -5.89 10.35 -13.10
C THR A 174 -7.05 10.90 -12.27
N ALA A 175 -8.24 10.31 -12.38
CA ALA A 175 -9.39 10.65 -11.55
C ALA A 175 -9.17 10.34 -10.06
N ALA A 176 -8.47 9.23 -9.74
CA ALA A 176 -8.18 8.81 -8.37
C ALA A 176 -7.34 9.84 -7.60
N ARG A 177 -6.45 10.58 -8.29
CA ARG A 177 -5.70 11.71 -7.69
C ARG A 177 -6.62 12.83 -7.18
N GLY A 178 -7.86 12.88 -7.64
CA GLY A 178 -8.89 13.83 -7.20
C GLY A 178 -9.58 13.49 -5.88
N VAL A 179 -9.42 12.27 -5.38
CA VAL A 179 -10.20 11.74 -4.23
C VAL A 179 -9.73 12.30 -2.88
N LEU A 180 -8.45 12.69 -2.79
CA LEU A 180 -7.84 13.22 -1.58
C LEU A 180 -7.62 14.73 -1.68
N PRO A 181 -7.50 15.43 -0.55
CA PRO A 181 -7.18 16.86 -0.54
C PRO A 181 -5.95 17.19 -1.38
N ARG A 182 -5.95 18.36 -2.01
CA ARG A 182 -4.85 18.83 -2.84
C ARG A 182 -3.53 18.78 -2.07
N GLY A 183 -2.49 18.25 -2.71
CA GLY A 183 -1.14 18.17 -2.13
C GLY A 183 -0.90 16.95 -1.25
N GLU A 184 -1.92 16.19 -0.85
CA GLU A 184 -1.68 14.91 -0.16
C GLU A 184 -1.00 13.92 -1.12
N PRO A 185 0.13 13.31 -0.72
CA PRO A 185 0.78 12.29 -1.54
C PRO A 185 -0.10 11.04 -1.66
N LEU A 186 -0.31 10.58 -2.89
CA LEU A 186 -0.98 9.32 -3.20
C LEU A 186 0.05 8.33 -3.73
N PHE A 187 0.32 7.28 -2.97
CA PHE A 187 1.32 6.28 -3.29
C PHE A 187 0.71 5.08 -4.04
N ALA A 188 1.54 4.32 -4.72
CA ALA A 188 1.20 3.05 -5.32
C ALA A 188 2.38 2.07 -5.22
N GLN A 189 2.07 0.79 -5.07
CA GLN A 189 3.03 -0.30 -5.13
C GLN A 189 2.79 -1.08 -6.43
N VAL A 190 3.85 -1.26 -7.21
CA VAL A 190 3.77 -2.01 -8.48
C VAL A 190 4.98 -2.94 -8.58
N ALA A 191 4.72 -4.25 -8.66
CA ALA A 191 5.76 -5.24 -8.91
C ALA A 191 6.54 -4.86 -10.20
N PRO A 192 7.89 -4.85 -10.20
CA PRO A 192 8.68 -4.45 -11.35
C PRO A 192 8.36 -5.23 -12.65
N GLY A 193 8.01 -6.52 -12.53
CA GLY A 193 7.60 -7.35 -13.65
C GLY A 193 6.24 -6.99 -14.26
N ASN A 194 5.41 -6.18 -13.56
CA ASN A 194 4.14 -5.70 -14.09
C ASN A 194 4.34 -4.40 -14.89
N ALA A 195 5.00 -4.54 -16.04
CA ALA A 195 5.29 -3.43 -16.95
C ALA A 195 4.02 -2.67 -17.41
N ALA A 196 2.90 -3.38 -17.56
CA ALA A 196 1.62 -2.78 -17.94
C ALA A 196 1.13 -1.80 -16.86
N SER A 197 1.14 -2.20 -15.58
CA SER A 197 0.79 -1.30 -14.49
C SER A 197 1.79 -0.17 -14.34
N LEU A 198 3.10 -0.42 -14.40
CA LEU A 198 4.11 0.63 -14.31
C LEU A 198 3.85 1.73 -15.35
N ARG A 199 3.71 1.36 -16.63
CA ARG A 199 3.40 2.32 -17.70
C ARG A 199 2.09 3.05 -17.47
N THR A 200 1.07 2.37 -16.95
CA THR A 200 -0.25 2.97 -16.67
C THR A 200 -0.17 4.01 -15.55
N PHE A 201 0.54 3.71 -14.46
CA PHE A 201 0.76 4.64 -13.34
C PHE A 201 1.61 5.84 -13.77
N THR A 202 2.72 5.61 -14.47
CA THR A 202 3.56 6.69 -15.01
C THR A 202 2.78 7.59 -15.95
N ALA A 203 1.98 7.02 -16.85
CA ALA A 203 1.13 7.80 -17.75
C ALA A 203 0.01 8.57 -17.04
N ALA A 204 -0.34 8.22 -15.79
CA ALA A 204 -1.26 8.95 -14.94
C ALA A 204 -0.56 10.01 -14.04
N GLY A 205 0.76 10.19 -14.21
CA GLY A 205 1.58 11.18 -13.51
C GLY A 205 2.18 10.70 -12.18
N PHE A 206 2.24 9.39 -11.95
CA PHE A 206 2.99 8.83 -10.83
C PHE A 206 4.47 8.69 -11.18
N VAL A 207 5.35 9.03 -10.25
CA VAL A 207 6.81 8.92 -10.42
C VAL A 207 7.39 7.92 -9.43
N PRO A 208 8.37 7.09 -9.83
CA PRO A 208 9.03 6.16 -8.91
C PRO A 208 9.88 6.93 -7.89
N ILE A 209 9.88 6.47 -6.65
CA ILE A 209 10.65 7.08 -5.54
C ILE A 209 11.50 6.06 -4.77
N GLY A 210 11.35 4.77 -5.06
CA GLY A 210 12.05 3.71 -4.36
C GLY A 210 11.42 2.34 -4.60
N ALA A 211 11.78 1.38 -3.77
CA ALA A 211 11.19 0.05 -3.73
C ALA A 211 10.95 -0.38 -2.29
N GLU A 212 10.07 -1.35 -2.08
CA GLU A 212 9.85 -1.91 -0.76
C GLU A 212 9.36 -3.35 -0.79
N VAL A 213 9.55 -4.02 0.34
CA VAL A 213 8.96 -5.32 0.65
C VAL A 213 8.20 -5.18 1.95
N LEU A 214 6.92 -5.58 1.93
CA LEU A 214 6.06 -5.55 3.11
C LEU A 214 5.98 -6.92 3.79
N PHE A 215 5.96 -6.90 5.11
CA PHE A 215 5.66 -8.04 5.98
C PHE A 215 4.33 -7.75 6.68
N ALA A 216 3.32 -8.59 6.47
CA ALA A 216 1.97 -8.34 6.99
C ALA A 216 1.59 -9.35 8.08
N ASP A 217 1.15 -8.86 9.25
CA ASP A 217 0.76 -9.70 10.39
C ASP A 217 -0.43 -10.60 10.03
N PRO A 218 -0.27 -11.94 10.00
CA PRO A 218 -1.35 -12.85 9.69
C PRO A 218 -2.48 -12.84 10.73
N ARG A 219 -2.21 -12.48 11.99
CA ARG A 219 -3.19 -12.52 13.10
C ARG A 219 -4.16 -11.35 13.08
N ARG A 220 -3.77 -10.21 12.50
CA ARG A 220 -4.63 -9.04 12.32
C ARG A 220 -5.39 -9.05 10.99
N MET A 221 -5.34 -10.18 10.25
CA MET A 221 -6.10 -10.40 9.01
C MET A 221 -7.47 -11.04 9.25
N THR A 222 -7.64 -11.81 10.32
CA THR A 222 -8.87 -12.58 10.62
C THR A 222 -9.95 -11.80 11.37
N SER A 223 -9.60 -10.69 12.03
CA SER A 223 -10.57 -9.86 12.76
C SER A 223 -11.49 -9.05 11.82
N SER A 224 -11.04 -8.72 10.61
CA SER A 224 -11.84 -8.04 9.59
C SER A 224 -12.81 -8.95 8.84
N SER A 225 -12.59 -10.27 8.80
CA SER A 225 -13.52 -11.21 8.16
C SER A 225 -14.67 -11.63 9.08
N ARG A 226 -14.43 -11.77 10.39
CA ARG A 226 -15.50 -12.09 11.37
C ARG A 226 -16.55 -10.97 11.50
N ALA A 227 -16.13 -9.71 11.50
CA ALA A 227 -17.07 -8.58 11.59
C ALA A 227 -18.02 -8.45 10.38
N ALA A 228 -17.59 -8.91 9.20
CA ALA A 228 -18.42 -8.97 7.99
C ALA A 228 -19.39 -10.17 7.96
N GLN A 229 -19.08 -11.24 8.70
CA GLN A 229 -19.93 -12.43 8.83
C GLN A 229 -21.03 -12.26 9.91
N ASP A 230 -20.74 -11.57 11.02
CA ASP A 230 -21.75 -11.33 12.07
C ASP A 230 -22.85 -10.34 11.65
N THR A 231 -22.56 -9.42 10.73
CA THR A 231 -23.56 -8.50 10.17
C THR A 231 -24.49 -9.17 9.16
N THR A 232 -24.09 -10.30 8.57
CA THR A 232 -24.94 -11.06 7.63
C THR A 232 -25.80 -12.12 8.31
N GLN A 233 -25.41 -12.65 9.48
CA GLN A 233 -26.24 -13.60 10.23
C GLN A 233 -27.33 -12.97 11.10
N SER A 234 -27.22 -11.69 11.51
CA SER A 234 -28.24 -11.05 12.36
C SER A 234 -29.52 -10.63 11.59
N GLY A 235 -29.49 -10.63 10.26
CA GLY A 235 -30.61 -10.23 9.39
C GLY A 235 -31.61 -11.34 9.01
N HIS A 236 -31.46 -12.58 9.48
CA HIS A 236 -32.28 -13.71 9.01
C HIS A 236 -33.10 -14.45 10.07
N ARG A 237 -33.33 -13.85 11.25
CA ARG A 237 -34.35 -14.35 12.20
C ARG A 237 -35.26 -13.23 12.66
N ARG A 238 -36.38 -13.06 11.95
CA ARG A 238 -37.72 -12.78 12.50
C ARG A 238 -38.71 -12.60 11.34
N THR A 239 -39.57 -13.60 11.13
CA THR A 239 -41.03 -13.47 10.90
C THR A 239 -41.59 -14.82 10.42
N THR A 240 -41.97 -15.66 11.38
CA THR A 240 -43.03 -16.65 11.18
C THR A 240 -43.84 -16.69 12.47
N GLY A 241 -45.03 -16.10 12.40
CA GLY A 241 -46.04 -16.15 13.45
C GLY A 241 -47.39 -15.83 12.83
N ALA A 242 -48.26 -16.87 12.81
CA ALA A 242 -49.73 -16.91 12.74
C ALA A 242 -50.43 -15.91 11.79
N VAL A 243 -51.30 -16.32 10.85
CA VAL A 243 -52.48 -17.20 10.93
C VAL A 243 -52.71 -17.82 9.55
#